data_AF-A0A6M3HSJ5-F1
#
_entry.id   AF-A0A6M3HSJ5-F1
#
_cell.length_a   1.000
_cell.length_b   1.000
_cell.length_c   1.000
_cell.angle_alpha   90.00
_cell.angle_beta   90.00
_cell.angle_gamma   90.00
#
_symmetry.space_group_name_H-M   'P 1'
#
loop_
_entity.id
_entity.type
_entity.pdbx_description
1 polymer ?
#
loop_
_entity_poly.entity_id
_entity_poly.type
_entity_poly.pdbx_seq_one_letter_code
_entity_poly.pdbx_strand_id
1 'polypeptide(L)'
;MANYYSLLGVSKDCSDSDFKKTYRRLAKKYHPDVNKEIGAEKNLKKFERLYLMLNKTHAIFPALIDTQAKYYVQKISTPIGFMLAIADNNYLYWLSFMNDLKQDSLGDIPKYYRETILFQTNTILNNLNKELGEYFKGQLKSFNIPLKLVGTDFQKQAWQELLKIPYGKTISYLEQAQNIGKAKAYRAVANANGKNPISIIVPCHRVINANGKLGGYTGGIEKKIFLLNCENNTP
;
A
#
# COMPACT_ATOMS: atom_id res chain seq x y z
N MET A 1 -22.54 -9.51 -11.96
CA MET A 1 -21.42 -10.12 -11.20
C MET A 1 -21.36 -11.59 -11.55
N ALA A 2 -20.18 -12.14 -11.88
CA ALA A 2 -20.05 -13.59 -12.11
C ALA A 2 -20.30 -14.35 -10.80
N ASN A 3 -21.13 -15.40 -10.83
CA ASN A 3 -21.43 -16.23 -9.67
C ASN A 3 -20.21 -17.09 -9.32
N TYR A 4 -19.58 -16.81 -8.18
CA TYR A 4 -18.32 -17.43 -7.78
C TYR A 4 -18.44 -18.94 -7.52
N TYR A 5 -19.60 -19.39 -7.05
CA TYR A 5 -19.93 -20.79 -6.84
C TYR A 5 -19.97 -21.58 -8.16
N SER A 6 -20.58 -21.01 -9.21
CA SER A 6 -20.61 -21.66 -10.53
C SER A 6 -19.23 -21.74 -11.18
N LEU A 7 -18.32 -20.82 -10.83
CA LEU A 7 -16.96 -20.83 -11.37
C LEU A 7 -16.04 -21.86 -10.69
N LEU A 8 -16.30 -22.18 -9.42
CA LEU A 8 -15.64 -23.26 -8.69
C LEU A 8 -16.35 -24.62 -8.87
N GLY A 9 -17.51 -24.63 -9.52
CA GLY A 9 -18.30 -25.84 -9.77
C GLY A 9 -18.95 -26.40 -8.50
N VAL A 10 -19.29 -25.54 -7.54
CA VAL A 10 -19.93 -25.91 -6.27
C VAL A 10 -21.30 -25.25 -6.14
N SER A 11 -22.21 -25.86 -5.39
CA SER A 11 -23.51 -25.25 -5.07
C SER A 11 -23.31 -24.00 -4.22
N LYS A 12 -24.26 -23.05 -4.29
CA LYS A 12 -24.29 -21.88 -3.37
C LYS A 12 -24.47 -22.28 -1.91
N ASP A 13 -25.07 -23.44 -1.66
CA ASP A 13 -25.34 -23.97 -0.33
C ASP A 13 -24.27 -24.97 0.14
N CYS A 14 -23.12 -25.03 -0.55
CA CYS A 14 -22.05 -25.97 -0.17
C CYS A 14 -21.44 -25.58 1.19
N SER A 15 -21.00 -26.58 1.95
CA SER A 15 -20.27 -26.33 3.20
C SER A 15 -18.93 -25.63 2.93
N ASP A 16 -18.44 -24.85 3.90
CA ASP A 16 -17.11 -24.22 3.83
C ASP A 16 -15.99 -25.24 3.62
N SER A 17 -16.16 -26.46 4.14
CA SER A 17 -15.22 -27.56 3.98
C SER A 17 -15.15 -28.04 2.52
N ASP A 18 -16.30 -28.25 1.89
CA ASP A 18 -16.40 -28.67 0.48
C ASP A 18 -15.90 -27.59 -0.46
N PHE A 19 -16.19 -26.34 -0.11
CA PHE A 19 -15.67 -25.17 -0.82
C PHE A 19 -14.14 -25.12 -0.78
N LYS A 20 -13.52 -25.19 0.42
CA LYS A 20 -12.06 -25.18 0.61
C LYS A 20 -11.40 -26.36 -0.08
N LYS A 21 -11.99 -27.55 0.01
CA LYS A 21 -11.51 -28.76 -0.66
C LYS A 21 -11.49 -28.58 -2.18
N THR A 22 -12.55 -27.99 -2.74
CA THR A 22 -12.67 -27.74 -4.17
C THR A 22 -11.67 -26.69 -4.64
N TYR A 23 -11.52 -25.60 -3.88
CA TYR A 23 -10.49 -24.58 -4.15
C TYR A 23 -9.09 -25.17 -4.16
N ARG A 24 -8.69 -25.93 -3.13
CA ARG A 24 -7.36 -26.57 -3.05
C ARG A 24 -7.10 -27.50 -4.24
N ARG A 25 -8.12 -28.26 -4.66
CA ARG A 25 -8.03 -29.14 -5.84
C ARG A 25 -7.77 -28.33 -7.11
N LEU A 26 -8.50 -27.24 -7.32
CA LEU A 26 -8.34 -26.39 -8.51
C LEU A 26 -7.01 -25.62 -8.48
N ALA A 27 -6.60 -25.10 -7.33
CA ALA A 27 -5.31 -24.43 -7.16
C ALA A 27 -4.14 -25.37 -7.50
N LYS A 28 -4.20 -26.63 -7.02
CA LYS A 28 -3.21 -27.66 -7.39
C LYS A 28 -3.26 -28.01 -8.88
N LYS A 29 -4.46 -28.12 -9.46
CA LYS A 29 -4.67 -28.44 -10.89
C LYS A 29 -4.11 -27.37 -11.83
N TYR A 30 -4.15 -26.10 -11.43
CA TYR A 30 -3.69 -24.97 -12.25
C TYR A 30 -2.36 -24.37 -11.77
N HIS A 31 -1.68 -25.04 -10.83
CA HIS A 31 -0.37 -24.59 -10.35
C HIS A 31 0.66 -24.62 -11.48
N PRO A 32 1.52 -23.60 -11.65
CA PRO A 32 2.51 -23.56 -12.74
C PRO A 32 3.48 -24.74 -12.76
N ASP A 33 3.72 -25.37 -11.61
CA ASP A 33 4.58 -26.55 -11.50
C ASP A 33 3.89 -27.85 -11.92
N VAL A 34 2.55 -27.86 -11.92
CA VAL A 34 1.72 -29.05 -12.22
C VAL A 34 1.07 -28.93 -13.60
N ASN A 35 0.77 -27.71 -14.05
CA ASN A 35 0.07 -27.44 -15.30
C ASN A 35 0.83 -26.38 -16.12
N LYS A 36 1.32 -26.80 -17.29
CA LYS A 36 2.07 -25.96 -18.25
C LYS A 36 1.19 -25.43 -19.39
N GLU A 37 -0.12 -25.65 -19.34
CA GLU A 37 -1.06 -25.13 -20.34
C GLU A 37 -1.04 -23.59 -20.34
N ILE A 38 -1.05 -23.03 -21.55
CA ILE A 38 -1.11 -21.59 -21.77
C ILE A 38 -2.42 -21.05 -21.17
N GLY A 39 -2.31 -20.25 -20.10
CA GLY A 39 -3.46 -19.67 -19.40
C GLY A 39 -3.84 -20.33 -18.08
N ALA A 40 -3.18 -21.42 -17.66
CA ALA A 40 -3.39 -22.04 -16.35
C ALA A 40 -3.14 -21.06 -15.18
N GLU A 41 -2.09 -20.24 -15.28
CA GLU A 41 -1.76 -19.21 -14.28
C GLU A 41 -2.87 -18.14 -14.15
N LYS A 42 -3.53 -17.78 -15.26
CA LYS A 42 -4.65 -16.83 -15.26
C LYS A 42 -5.86 -17.41 -14.52
N ASN A 43 -6.10 -18.71 -14.67
CA ASN A 43 -7.16 -19.42 -13.96
C ASN A 43 -6.83 -19.55 -12.47
N LEU A 44 -5.59 -19.87 -12.10
CA LEU A 44 -5.14 -19.90 -10.71
C LEU A 44 -5.37 -18.55 -10.01
N LYS A 45 -4.89 -17.45 -10.61
CA LYS A 45 -5.10 -16.08 -10.09
C LYS A 45 -6.58 -15.72 -9.96
N LYS A 46 -7.41 -16.18 -10.90
CA LYS A 46 -8.87 -16.01 -10.84
C LYS A 46 -9.44 -16.74 -9.61
N PHE A 47 -9.03 -17.98 -9.34
CA PHE A 47 -9.47 -18.74 -8.17
C PHE A 47 -8.99 -18.14 -6.84
N GLU A 48 -7.74 -17.68 -6.77
CA GLU A 48 -7.21 -17.00 -5.59
C GLU A 48 -8.02 -15.76 -5.24
N ARG A 49 -8.34 -14.93 -6.24
CA ARG A 49 -9.17 -13.74 -6.06
C ARG A 49 -10.59 -14.06 -5.58
N LEU A 50 -11.15 -15.18 -6.03
CA LEU A 50 -12.50 -15.63 -5.65
C LEU A 50 -12.55 -16.15 -4.21
N TYR A 51 -11.54 -16.93 -3.82
CA TYR A 51 -11.38 -17.39 -2.44
C TYR A 51 -11.28 -16.20 -1.47
N LEU A 52 -10.52 -15.16 -1.86
CA LEU A 52 -10.42 -13.92 -1.11
C LEU A 52 -11.73 -13.12 -1.04
N MET A 53 -12.56 -13.17 -2.08
CA MET A 53 -13.86 -12.48 -2.10
C MET A 53 -14.93 -13.18 -1.26
N LEU A 54 -14.98 -14.52 -1.27
CA LEU A 54 -15.98 -15.30 -0.53
C LEU A 54 -15.73 -15.31 0.99
N ASN A 55 -14.46 -15.23 1.41
CA ASN A 55 -14.10 -15.05 2.82
C ASN A 55 -14.53 -13.69 3.41
N LYS A 56 -15.07 -12.76 2.60
CA LYS A 56 -15.70 -11.53 3.09
C LYS A 56 -17.21 -11.66 3.34
N THR A 57 -17.85 -12.70 2.81
CA THR A 57 -19.32 -12.86 2.83
C THR A 57 -19.81 -14.00 3.71
N HIS A 58 -18.95 -14.89 4.18
CA HIS A 58 -19.30 -15.92 5.16
C HIS A 58 -18.53 -15.68 6.45
N ALA A 59 -19.19 -14.99 7.38
CA ALA A 59 -18.78 -14.95 8.77
C ALA A 59 -18.99 -16.34 9.37
N ILE A 60 -17.94 -17.18 9.40
CA ILE A 60 -17.65 -18.21 10.41
C ILE A 60 -16.18 -18.63 10.17
N PHE A 61 -15.26 -18.19 11.03
CA PHE A 61 -14.13 -19.00 11.51
C PHE A 61 -13.53 -18.37 12.79
N PRO A 62 -14.16 -18.54 13.97
CA PRO A 62 -13.53 -18.25 15.26
C PRO A 62 -12.44 -19.27 15.68
N ALA A 63 -12.13 -20.29 14.85
CA ALA A 63 -11.33 -21.45 15.26
C ALA A 63 -10.11 -21.77 14.37
N LEU A 64 -9.62 -20.81 13.57
CA LEU A 64 -8.29 -20.84 12.98
C LEU A 64 -7.63 -19.47 13.20
N ILE A 65 -7.57 -19.07 14.48
CA ILE A 65 -6.53 -18.16 14.94
C ILE A 65 -5.27 -19.02 14.96
N ASP A 66 -4.57 -19.10 13.82
CA ASP A 66 -3.13 -19.16 13.94
C ASP A 66 -2.70 -17.74 14.28
N THR A 67 -2.17 -17.58 15.49
CA THR A 67 -1.74 -16.33 16.15
C THR A 67 -0.56 -15.63 15.45
N GLN A 68 -0.45 -15.73 14.12
CA GLN A 68 0.71 -15.25 13.36
C GLN A 68 0.40 -14.25 12.24
N ALA A 69 -0.85 -13.84 12.04
CA ALA A 69 -1.14 -12.71 11.15
C ALA A 69 -0.56 -11.42 11.73
N LYS A 70 0.60 -11.01 11.20
CA LYS A 70 1.36 -9.86 11.69
C LYS A 70 0.90 -8.54 11.06
N TYR A 71 0.31 -8.59 9.86
CA TYR A 71 -0.01 -7.38 9.09
C TYR A 71 -1.41 -7.42 8.46
N TYR A 72 -2.10 -6.28 8.51
CA TYR A 72 -3.37 -5.95 7.90
C TYR A 72 -3.15 -5.14 6.62
N VAL A 73 -3.98 -5.36 5.61
CA VAL A 73 -3.87 -4.71 4.31
C VAL A 73 -5.20 -4.13 3.87
N GLN A 74 -5.21 -2.84 3.56
CA GLN A 74 -6.38 -2.12 3.06
C GLN A 74 -6.07 -1.39 1.75
N LYS A 75 -6.96 -1.54 0.77
CA LYS A 75 -7.02 -0.67 -0.39
C LYS A 75 -7.85 0.57 -0.04
N ILE A 76 -7.26 1.74 -0.24
CA ILE A 76 -7.85 3.05 0.06
C ILE A 76 -8.08 3.79 -1.26
N SER A 77 -9.28 4.35 -1.43
CA SER A 77 -9.59 5.22 -2.57
C SER A 77 -9.23 6.65 -2.21
N THR A 78 -8.55 7.36 -3.12
CA THR A 78 -8.22 8.78 -2.97
C THR A 78 -8.57 9.54 -4.25
N PRO A 79 -8.65 10.88 -4.22
CA PRO A 79 -8.87 11.69 -5.43
C PRO A 79 -7.80 11.53 -6.52
N ILE A 80 -6.61 11.02 -6.17
CA ILE A 80 -5.48 10.82 -7.08
C ILE A 80 -5.14 9.33 -7.28
N GLY A 81 -6.16 8.48 -7.20
CA GLY A 81 -6.07 7.05 -7.48
C GLY A 81 -6.10 6.18 -6.22
N PHE A 82 -5.92 4.88 -6.41
CA PHE A 82 -5.94 3.95 -5.29
C PHE A 82 -4.57 3.85 -4.61
N MET A 83 -4.61 3.72 -3.29
CA MET A 83 -3.45 3.41 -2.48
C MET A 83 -3.65 2.07 -1.80
N LEU A 84 -2.55 1.37 -1.55
CA LEU A 84 -2.53 0.16 -0.75
C LEU A 84 -1.73 0.44 0.52
N ALA A 85 -2.30 0.09 1.67
CA ALA A 85 -1.75 0.34 2.99
C ALA A 85 -1.49 -0.97 3.73
N ILE A 86 -0.38 -1.04 4.47
CA ILE A 86 0.01 -2.20 5.28
C ILE A 86 0.34 -1.74 6.70
N ALA A 87 -0.35 -2.28 7.70
CA ALA A 87 -0.17 -1.96 9.11
C ALA A 87 -0.17 -3.21 9.97
N ASP A 88 0.46 -3.19 11.14
CA ASP A 88 0.09 -4.11 12.23
C ASP A 88 -0.86 -3.38 13.20
N ASN A 89 -1.08 -3.92 14.40
CA ASN A 89 -1.94 -3.28 15.41
C ASN A 89 -1.34 -2.01 16.04
N ASN A 90 -0.05 -1.74 15.81
CA ASN A 90 0.70 -0.65 16.45
C ASN A 90 1.15 0.42 15.45
N TYR A 91 1.51 0.04 14.22
CA TYR A 91 2.17 0.91 13.27
C TYR A 91 1.73 0.69 11.82
N LEU A 92 1.73 1.78 11.05
CA LEU A 92 1.74 1.76 9.60
C LEU A 92 3.17 1.55 9.08
N TYR A 93 3.33 0.61 8.15
CA TYR A 93 4.62 0.23 7.57
C TYR A 93 4.77 0.69 6.13
N TRP A 94 3.64 0.75 5.40
CA TRP A 94 3.66 1.00 3.98
C TRP A 94 2.36 1.66 3.52
N LEU A 95 2.49 2.64 2.64
CA LEU A 95 1.40 3.35 1.99
C LEU A 95 1.90 3.84 0.64
N SER A 96 1.42 3.23 -0.44
CA SER A 96 1.86 3.60 -1.79
C SER A 96 0.71 3.58 -2.78
N PHE A 97 0.85 4.37 -3.83
CA PHE A 97 -0.07 4.35 -4.97
C PHE A 97 0.03 3.00 -5.67
N MET A 98 -1.12 2.43 -5.98
CA MET A 98 -1.22 1.27 -6.87
C MET A 98 -0.90 1.73 -8.29
N ASN A 99 -0.18 0.89 -9.04
CA ASN A 99 0.08 1.18 -10.44
C ASN A 99 -1.17 0.82 -11.27
N ASP A 100 -1.80 1.82 -11.89
CA ASP A 100 -3.03 1.64 -12.68
C ASP A 100 -2.84 0.69 -13.88
N LEU A 101 -1.59 0.51 -14.36
CA LEU A 101 -1.23 -0.40 -15.44
C LEU A 101 -1.06 -1.86 -14.99
N LYS A 102 -0.95 -2.11 -13.68
CA LYS A 102 -0.83 -3.45 -13.11
C LYS A 102 -2.07 -3.72 -12.26
N GLN A 103 -3.08 -4.32 -12.87
CA GLN A 103 -4.35 -4.71 -12.23
C GLN A 103 -4.20 -5.60 -10.97
N ASP A 104 -3.01 -6.14 -10.71
CA ASP A 104 -2.69 -7.07 -9.62
C ASP A 104 -1.59 -6.53 -8.69
N SER A 105 -1.96 -5.65 -7.75
CA SER A 105 -1.06 -4.92 -6.84
C SER A 105 -0.48 -5.73 -5.66
N LEU A 106 -0.57 -7.07 -5.70
CA LEU A 106 0.14 -7.95 -4.76
C LEU A 106 1.66 -7.95 -5.04
N GLY A 107 2.05 -7.72 -6.30
CA GLY A 107 3.46 -7.59 -6.71
C GLY A 107 4.15 -6.38 -6.11
N ASP A 108 3.39 -5.37 -5.68
CA ASP A 108 3.92 -4.13 -5.08
C ASP A 108 4.13 -4.26 -3.56
N ILE A 109 3.55 -5.30 -2.93
CA ILE A 109 3.79 -5.61 -1.52
C ILE A 109 5.22 -6.14 -1.39
N PRO A 110 6.08 -5.54 -0.53
CA PRO A 110 7.41 -6.08 -0.27
C PRO A 110 7.35 -7.54 0.17
N LYS A 111 8.21 -8.40 -0.38
CA LYS A 111 8.21 -9.86 -0.17
C LYS A 111 8.11 -10.23 1.32
N TYR A 112 8.79 -9.48 2.18
CA TYR A 112 8.79 -9.64 3.64
C TYR A 112 7.38 -9.66 4.27
N TYR A 113 6.41 -8.94 3.71
CA TYR A 113 5.06 -8.88 4.27
C TYR A 113 4.15 -10.00 3.76
N ARG A 114 4.38 -10.51 2.54
CA ARG A 114 3.39 -11.32 1.78
C ARG A 114 2.93 -12.60 2.46
N GLU A 115 3.76 -13.20 3.29
CA GLU A 115 3.48 -14.50 3.93
C GLU A 115 2.62 -14.37 5.20
N THR A 116 2.36 -13.15 5.67
CA THR A 116 1.67 -12.88 6.96
C THR A 116 0.61 -11.78 6.86
N ILE A 117 0.07 -11.52 5.66
CA ILE A 117 -0.95 -10.49 5.44
C ILE A 117 -2.39 -11.01 5.59
N LEU A 118 -3.23 -10.20 6.21
CA LEU A 118 -4.69 -10.32 6.17
C LEU A 118 -5.29 -9.14 5.40
N PHE A 119 -6.13 -9.43 4.41
CA PHE A 119 -6.91 -8.43 3.67
C PHE A 119 -8.13 -7.94 4.47
N GLN A 120 -7.84 -7.37 5.64
CA GLN A 120 -8.80 -6.82 6.57
C GLN A 120 -8.32 -5.44 7.01
N THR A 121 -9.26 -4.61 7.45
CA THR A 121 -8.93 -3.36 8.14
C THR A 121 -8.59 -3.62 9.60
N ASN A 122 -7.94 -2.65 10.24
CA ASN A 122 -7.78 -2.56 11.68
C ASN A 122 -7.90 -1.09 12.12
N THR A 123 -7.67 -0.80 13.40
CA THR A 123 -7.76 0.56 13.93
C THR A 123 -6.84 1.54 13.20
N ILE A 124 -5.58 1.15 12.94
CA ILE A 124 -4.60 1.99 12.22
C ILE A 124 -5.09 2.31 10.81
N LEU A 125 -5.55 1.31 10.06
CA LEU A 125 -5.98 1.49 8.67
C LEU A 125 -7.30 2.26 8.55
N ASN A 126 -8.23 2.08 9.51
CA ASN A 126 -9.45 2.88 9.60
C ASN A 126 -9.14 4.36 9.88
N ASN A 127 -8.26 4.64 10.84
CA ASN A 127 -7.83 6.00 11.14
C ASN A 127 -7.10 6.62 9.94
N LEU A 128 -6.22 5.86 9.29
CA LEU A 128 -5.53 6.29 8.09
C LEU A 128 -6.51 6.69 6.98
N ASN A 129 -7.53 5.86 6.70
CA ASN A 129 -8.52 6.16 5.68
C ASN A 129 -9.30 7.44 6.00
N LYS A 130 -9.64 7.65 7.28
CA LYS A 130 -10.29 8.88 7.75
C LYS A 130 -9.37 10.10 7.57
N GLU A 131 -8.15 10.06 8.09
CA GLU A 131 -7.20 11.18 8.02
C GLU A 131 -6.80 11.53 6.58
N LEU A 132 -6.65 10.54 5.69
CA LEU A 132 -6.45 10.80 4.27
C LEU A 132 -7.65 11.54 3.67
N GLY A 133 -8.87 11.15 4.01
CA GLY A 133 -10.08 11.84 3.58
C GLY A 133 -10.13 13.30 4.03
N GLU A 134 -9.73 13.58 5.26
CA GLU A 134 -9.65 14.95 5.81
C GLU A 134 -8.50 15.75 5.17
N TYR A 135 -7.35 15.12 4.93
CA TYR A 135 -6.19 15.72 4.26
C TYR A 135 -6.55 16.20 2.85
N PHE A 136 -7.20 15.35 2.05
CA PHE A 136 -7.62 15.70 0.69
C PHE A 136 -8.72 16.77 0.63
N LYS A 137 -9.42 17.01 1.74
CA LYS A 137 -10.36 18.13 1.91
C LYS A 137 -9.69 19.40 2.44
N GLY A 138 -8.39 19.38 2.72
CA GLY A 138 -7.67 20.48 3.35
C GLY A 138 -7.97 20.67 4.85
N GLN A 139 -8.70 19.73 5.47
CA GLN A 139 -9.13 19.80 6.87
C GLN A 139 -8.06 19.29 7.84
N LEU A 140 -7.13 18.46 7.35
CA LEU A 140 -6.05 17.89 8.15
C LEU A 140 -4.68 18.33 7.60
N LYS A 141 -3.87 18.94 8.46
CA LYS A 141 -2.53 19.45 8.13
C LYS A 141 -1.40 18.59 8.71
N SER A 142 -1.71 17.70 9.64
CA SER A 142 -0.76 16.78 10.28
C SER A 142 -1.45 15.45 10.57
N PHE A 143 -0.78 14.34 10.25
CA PHE A 143 -1.27 12.98 10.50
C PHE A 143 -0.90 12.53 11.91
N ASN A 144 -1.78 11.76 12.56
CA ASN A 144 -1.53 11.16 13.87
C ASN A 144 -1.34 9.63 13.79
N ILE A 145 -1.06 9.12 12.59
CA ILE A 145 -0.86 7.69 12.36
C ILE A 145 0.54 7.28 12.86
N PRO A 146 0.66 6.30 13.79
CA PRO A 146 1.95 5.80 14.24
C PRO A 146 2.67 5.06 13.11
N LEU A 147 3.94 5.40 12.87
CA LEU A 147 4.72 4.89 11.73
C LEU A 147 5.87 3.99 12.16
N LYS A 148 6.15 2.94 11.38
CA LYS A 148 7.38 2.14 11.48
C LYS A 148 8.17 2.21 10.18
N LEU A 149 9.24 2.99 10.18
CA LEU A 149 10.13 3.14 9.03
C LEU A 149 11.13 1.97 8.94
N VAL A 150 11.01 1.16 7.90
CA VAL A 150 11.90 0.03 7.62
C VAL A 150 12.80 0.36 6.43
N GLY A 151 14.11 0.42 6.67
CA GLY A 151 15.12 0.79 5.68
C GLY A 151 16.52 0.87 6.30
N THR A 152 17.50 1.26 5.49
CA THR A 152 18.86 1.59 5.96
C THR A 152 18.83 2.80 6.89
N ASP A 153 19.86 2.98 7.71
CA ASP A 153 19.93 4.11 8.64
C ASP A 153 19.93 5.46 7.91
N PHE A 154 20.62 5.54 6.76
CA PHE A 154 20.59 6.73 5.91
C PHE A 154 19.17 7.04 5.39
N GLN A 155 18.44 6.01 4.94
CA GLN A 155 17.05 6.18 4.49
C GLN A 155 16.14 6.65 5.62
N LYS A 156 16.22 6.00 6.79
CA LYS A 156 15.43 6.39 7.96
C LYS A 156 15.72 7.83 8.36
N GLN A 157 16.99 8.25 8.38
CA GLN A 157 17.38 9.61 8.69
C GLN A 157 16.79 10.62 7.68
N ALA A 158 16.89 10.32 6.38
CA ALA A 158 16.29 11.16 5.34
C ALA A 158 14.77 11.27 5.47
N TRP A 159 14.07 10.15 5.73
CA TRP A 159 12.61 10.13 5.89
C TRP A 159 12.13 10.81 7.18
N GLN A 160 12.89 10.69 8.27
CA GLN A 160 12.61 11.43 9.50
C GLN A 160 12.72 12.94 9.28
N GLU A 161 13.66 13.39 8.44
CA GLU A 161 13.75 14.80 8.08
C GLU A 161 12.54 15.27 7.25
N LEU A 162 12.00 14.42 6.37
CA LEU A 162 10.78 14.77 5.62
C LEU A 162 9.60 15.08 6.55
N LEU A 163 9.44 14.33 7.64
CA LEU A 163 8.35 14.54 8.61
C LEU A 163 8.39 15.91 9.29
N LYS A 164 9.54 16.60 9.27
CA LYS A 164 9.68 17.95 9.83
C LYS A 164 9.22 19.05 8.87
N ILE A 165 9.04 18.75 7.58
CA ILE A 165 8.63 19.74 6.59
C ILE A 165 7.14 20.06 6.81
N PRO A 166 6.75 21.30 7.16
CA PRO A 166 5.36 21.63 7.42
C PRO A 166 4.47 21.48 6.18
N TYR A 167 3.16 21.32 6.40
CA TYR A 167 2.14 21.38 5.35
C TYR A 167 2.23 22.71 4.57
N GLY A 168 2.16 22.64 3.24
CA GLY A 168 2.24 23.81 2.37
C GLY A 168 3.63 24.46 2.30
N LYS A 169 4.67 23.76 2.79
CA LYS A 169 6.07 24.19 2.68
C LYS A 169 6.86 23.18 1.87
N THR A 170 7.88 23.69 1.20
CA THR A 170 8.82 22.87 0.42
C THR A 170 10.25 23.19 0.85
N ILE A 171 11.14 22.20 0.66
CA ILE A 171 12.59 22.36 0.78
C ILE A 171 13.25 21.74 -0.44
N SER A 172 14.51 22.06 -0.68
CA SER A 172 15.33 21.42 -1.70
C SER A 172 15.99 20.14 -1.20
N TYR A 173 16.39 19.26 -2.12
CA TYR A 173 17.22 18.10 -1.79
C TYR A 173 18.55 18.48 -1.11
N LEU A 174 19.08 19.67 -1.41
CA LEU A 174 20.30 20.18 -0.79
C LEU A 174 20.03 20.58 0.66
N GLU A 175 18.95 21.31 0.92
CA GLU A 175 18.53 21.68 2.29
C GLU A 175 18.26 20.43 3.13
N GLN A 176 17.54 19.45 2.60
CA GLN A 176 17.33 18.18 3.31
C GLN A 176 18.66 17.48 3.63
N ALA A 177 19.61 17.47 2.69
CA ALA A 177 20.94 16.90 2.92
C ALA A 177 21.75 17.66 3.97
N GLN A 178 21.62 18.99 4.03
CA GLN A 178 22.22 19.83 5.06
C GLN A 178 21.60 19.55 6.43
N ASN A 179 20.27 19.46 6.52
CA ASN A 179 19.56 19.22 7.78
C ASN A 179 19.91 17.87 8.43
N ILE A 180 20.26 16.85 7.64
CA ILE A 180 20.73 15.55 8.16
C ILE A 180 22.26 15.51 8.38
N GLY A 181 22.96 16.64 8.25
CA GLY A 181 24.42 16.74 8.47
C GLY A 181 25.26 16.11 7.35
N LYS A 182 24.70 15.97 6.14
CA LYS A 182 25.33 15.29 4.99
C LYS A 182 25.20 16.13 3.71
N ALA A 183 25.60 17.41 3.73
CA ALA A 183 25.40 18.36 2.63
C ALA A 183 25.82 17.85 1.23
N LYS A 184 26.90 17.05 1.14
CA LYS A 184 27.38 16.47 -0.14
C LYS A 184 26.52 15.31 -0.65
N ALA A 185 25.55 14.82 0.12
CA ALA A 185 24.76 13.63 -0.15
C ALA A 185 23.39 13.92 -0.80
N TYR A 186 23.16 15.10 -1.37
CA TYR A 186 21.86 15.50 -1.95
C TYR A 186 21.33 14.51 -3.01
N ARG A 187 22.20 13.88 -3.82
CA ARG A 187 21.79 12.82 -4.77
C ARG A 187 21.36 11.54 -4.04
N ALA A 188 22.06 11.17 -2.97
CA ALA A 188 21.70 10.01 -2.15
C ALA A 188 20.38 10.26 -1.42
N VAL A 189 20.15 11.49 -0.94
CA VAL A 189 18.87 11.93 -0.37
C VAL A 189 17.74 11.82 -1.40
N ALA A 190 17.95 12.27 -2.64
CA ALA A 190 16.95 12.11 -3.70
C ALA A 190 16.60 10.63 -3.95
N ASN A 191 17.61 9.75 -3.99
CA ASN A 191 17.40 8.31 -4.11
C ASN A 191 16.68 7.70 -2.88
N ALA A 192 16.97 8.17 -1.68
CA ALA A 192 16.27 7.75 -0.46
C ALA A 192 14.79 8.18 -0.47
N ASN A 193 14.50 9.42 -0.89
CA ASN A 193 13.14 9.93 -1.03
C ASN A 193 12.33 9.12 -2.05
N GLY A 194 12.95 8.69 -3.16
CA GLY A 194 12.31 7.80 -4.15
C GLY A 194 11.96 6.41 -3.62
N LYS A 195 12.60 5.98 -2.52
CA LYS A 195 12.34 4.71 -1.83
C LYS A 195 11.43 4.86 -0.61
N ASN A 196 10.81 6.03 -0.41
CA ASN A 196 9.89 6.26 0.69
C ASN A 196 8.74 5.23 0.69
N PRO A 197 8.59 4.42 1.76
CA PRO A 197 7.55 3.40 1.83
C PRO A 197 6.17 3.95 2.20
N ILE A 198 6.06 5.18 2.74
CA ILE A 198 4.82 5.74 3.28
C ILE A 198 4.54 7.10 2.62
N SER A 199 4.06 7.05 1.37
CA SER A 199 3.70 8.24 0.58
C SER A 199 2.67 9.12 1.31
N ILE A 200 2.64 10.42 0.98
CA ILE A 200 1.79 11.47 1.58
C ILE A 200 2.16 11.76 3.04
N ILE A 201 2.14 10.76 3.93
CA ILE A 201 2.41 10.98 5.36
C ILE A 201 3.88 11.29 5.61
N VAL A 202 4.80 10.52 5.02
CA VAL A 202 6.20 10.93 4.91
C VAL A 202 6.29 11.77 3.63
N PRO A 203 6.40 13.11 3.72
CA PRO A 203 5.98 13.99 2.63
C PRO A 203 7.12 14.22 1.62
N CYS A 204 7.57 13.16 0.94
CA CYS A 204 8.63 13.28 -0.08
C CYS A 204 8.21 14.13 -1.30
N HIS A 205 6.91 14.38 -1.49
CA HIS A 205 6.39 15.34 -2.48
C HIS A 205 6.75 16.79 -2.17
N ARG A 206 7.05 17.13 -0.91
CA ARG A 206 7.47 18.48 -0.48
C ARG A 206 8.94 18.81 -0.80
N VAL A 207 9.70 17.86 -1.34
CA VAL A 207 11.11 18.09 -1.73
C VAL A 207 11.23 18.38 -3.22
N ILE A 208 11.84 19.50 -3.57
CA ILE A 208 11.98 19.98 -4.95
C ILE A 208 13.46 20.24 -5.31
N ASN A 209 13.72 20.59 -6.57
CA ASN A 209 15.06 20.97 -6.98
C ASN A 209 15.36 22.40 -6.50
N ALA A 210 16.64 22.73 -6.27
CA ALA A 210 17.07 24.05 -5.79
C ALA A 210 16.71 25.20 -6.74
N ASN A 211 16.46 24.92 -8.03
CA ASN A 211 16.00 25.90 -9.02
C ASN A 211 14.47 26.10 -9.01
N GLY A 212 13.77 25.61 -7.99
CA GLY A 212 12.31 25.70 -7.87
C GLY A 212 11.53 24.71 -8.74
N LYS A 213 12.19 23.97 -9.63
CA LYS A 213 11.52 22.97 -10.49
C LYS A 213 11.19 21.70 -9.72
N LEU A 214 10.15 21.00 -10.15
CA LEU A 214 9.82 19.69 -9.61
C LEU A 214 10.89 18.66 -9.97
N GLY A 215 11.38 17.93 -8.97
CA GLY A 215 12.11 16.68 -9.18
C GLY A 215 11.16 15.49 -9.29
N GLY A 216 11.73 14.30 -9.55
CA GLY A 216 10.99 13.04 -9.67
C GLY A 216 10.08 12.72 -8.48
N TYR A 217 9.09 11.86 -8.71
CA TYR A 217 8.20 11.31 -7.70
C TYR A 217 7.81 9.88 -8.08
N THR A 218 7.99 8.93 -7.15
CA THR A 218 7.72 7.50 -7.41
C THR A 218 6.26 7.24 -7.77
N GLY A 219 5.32 8.02 -7.23
CA GLY A 219 3.90 7.95 -7.58
C GLY A 219 3.53 8.62 -8.92
N GLY A 220 4.47 9.25 -9.61
CA GLY A 220 4.26 10.05 -10.82
C GLY A 220 4.17 11.56 -10.56
N ILE A 221 4.74 12.37 -11.47
CA ILE A 221 4.83 13.83 -11.31
C ILE A 221 3.45 14.49 -11.15
N GLU A 222 2.42 14.01 -11.84
CA GLU A 222 1.05 14.52 -11.73
C GLU A 222 0.52 14.47 -10.29
N LYS A 223 0.77 13.35 -9.59
CA LYS A 223 0.36 13.21 -8.18
C LYS A 223 1.12 14.17 -7.27
N LYS A 224 2.41 14.41 -7.54
CA LYS A 224 3.20 15.40 -6.80
C LYS A 224 2.66 16.82 -6.98
N ILE A 225 2.32 17.20 -8.21
CA ILE A 225 1.68 18.49 -8.52
C ILE A 225 0.37 18.62 -7.76
N PHE A 226 -0.49 17.59 -7.83
CA PHE A 226 -1.78 17.61 -7.14
C PHE A 226 -1.61 17.79 -5.63
N LEU A 227 -0.70 17.02 -5.00
CA LEU A 227 -0.47 17.12 -3.56
C LEU A 227 0.03 18.52 -3.17
N LEU A 228 0.99 19.08 -3.89
CA LEU A 228 1.48 20.44 -3.62
C LEU A 228 0.37 21.49 -3.78
N ASN A 229 -0.48 21.37 -4.82
CA ASN A 229 -1.62 22.27 -5.01
C ASN A 229 -2.67 22.11 -3.92
N CYS A 230 -2.95 20.88 -3.50
CA CYS A 230 -3.85 20.58 -2.40
C CYS A 230 -3.39 21.24 -1.10
N GLU A 231 -2.07 21.31 -0.88
CA GLU A 231 -1.49 21.94 0.31
C GLU A 231 -1.38 23.47 0.23
N ASN A 232 -1.24 24.03 -0.97
CA ASN A 232 -1.06 25.47 -1.17
C ASN A 232 -2.37 26.23 -1.42
N ASN A 233 -3.40 25.57 -1.96
CA ASN A 233 -4.67 26.18 -2.36
C ASN A 233 -5.83 25.68 -1.49
N THR A 234 -5.66 25.66 -0.16
CA THR A 234 -6.80 25.48 0.73
C THR A 234 -7.73 26.70 0.56
N PRO A 235 -9.05 26.51 0.34
CA PRO A 235 -9.98 27.63 0.19
C PRO A 235 -9.96 28.60 1.38
#